data_AF-A0A537PIL3-F1
#
_entry.id   AF-A0A537PIL3-F1
#
_cell.length_a   1.000
_cell.length_b   1.000
_cell.length_c   1.000
_cell.angle_alpha   90.00
_cell.angle_beta   90.00
_cell.angle_gamma   90.00
#
_symmetry.space_group_name_H-M   'P 1'
#
loop_
_entity.id
_entity.type
_entity.pdbx_description
1 polymer ?
#
loop_
_entity_poly.entity_id
_entity_poly.type
_entity_poly.pdbx_seq_one_letter_code
_entity_poly.pdbx_strand_id
1 'polypeptide(L)'
;MLLNRDEIRQHKSFDLLTEAILQRDQPRTTDLFFGMVARDGRSVGEALSVVTAAEAPFVQVPSHINVRDGQITLINNDHTILGLRAATYLMPFLPENYRLLPLLQSVWYIPAGLDIWNQLLGKYPGRYATMKGIVVPPPSYGPVVWNDEQEPIREAGTIDDRLHQHMIATVSGDSRRSYGLFLG
;
A
#
# COMPACT_ATOMS: atom_id res chain seq x y z
N MET A 1 2.01 -21.49 -8.37
CA MET A 1 2.67 -20.60 -9.33
C MET A 1 2.34 -19.19 -8.88
N LEU A 2 3.31 -18.27 -8.78
CA LEU A 2 2.99 -16.89 -8.41
C LEU A 2 2.27 -16.25 -9.60
N LEU A 3 1.12 -15.61 -9.34
CA LEU A 3 0.39 -14.88 -10.37
C LEU A 3 1.25 -13.71 -10.87
N ASN A 4 1.26 -13.50 -12.18
CA ASN A 4 1.83 -12.28 -12.75
C ASN A 4 0.88 -11.09 -12.53
N ARG A 5 1.36 -9.87 -12.83
CA ARG A 5 0.62 -8.63 -12.61
C ARG A 5 -0.76 -8.62 -13.28
N ASP A 6 -0.85 -9.13 -14.51
CA ASP A 6 -2.09 -9.12 -15.29
C ASP A 6 -3.08 -10.15 -14.75
N GLU A 7 -2.59 -11.33 -14.39
CA GLU A 7 -3.39 -12.38 -13.74
C GLU A 7 -3.97 -11.93 -12.40
N ILE A 8 -3.20 -11.16 -11.62
CA ILE A 8 -3.69 -10.58 -10.36
C ILE A 8 -4.84 -9.61 -10.61
N ARG A 9 -4.73 -8.74 -11.61
CA ARG A 9 -5.75 -7.73 -11.95
C ARG A 9 -7.02 -8.32 -12.51
N GLN A 10 -6.92 -9.45 -13.20
CA GLN A 10 -8.07 -10.18 -13.71
C GLN A 10 -8.74 -11.05 -12.64
N HIS A 11 -8.17 -11.15 -11.43
CA HIS A 11 -8.76 -11.93 -10.35
C HIS A 11 -10.09 -11.31 -9.91
N LYS A 12 -11.15 -12.12 -9.80
CA LYS A 12 -12.51 -11.68 -9.41
C LYS A 12 -12.56 -10.79 -8.15
N SER A 13 -11.66 -11.04 -7.20
CA SER A 13 -11.61 -10.31 -5.93
C SER A 13 -10.86 -8.99 -6.01
N PHE A 14 -10.11 -8.72 -7.08
CA PHE A 14 -9.30 -7.51 -7.21
C PHE A 14 -10.17 -6.25 -7.17
N ASP A 15 -11.21 -6.18 -8.00
CA ASP A 15 -12.12 -5.03 -8.04
C ASP A 15 -12.92 -4.89 -6.74
N LEU A 16 -13.39 -6.03 -6.18
CA LEU A 16 -14.14 -6.04 -4.92
C LEU A 16 -13.31 -5.55 -3.74
N LEU A 17 -12.04 -5.95 -3.67
CA LEU A 17 -11.09 -5.48 -2.66
C LEU A 17 -10.80 -4.00 -2.87
N THR A 18 -10.51 -3.58 -4.11
CA THR A 18 -10.25 -2.18 -4.44
C THR A 18 -11.42 -1.30 -4.01
N GLU A 19 -12.64 -1.70 -4.32
CA GLU A 19 -13.87 -1.00 -3.93
C GLU A 19 -14.01 -0.92 -2.40
N ALA A 20 -13.89 -2.04 -1.69
CA ALA A 20 -14.00 -2.09 -0.22
C ALA A 20 -12.93 -1.22 0.45
N ILE A 21 -11.70 -1.25 -0.07
CA ILE A 21 -10.59 -0.43 0.41
C ILE A 21 -10.93 1.05 0.22
N LEU A 22 -11.34 1.47 -0.97
CA LEU A 22 -11.70 2.87 -1.27
C LEU A 22 -12.89 3.37 -0.42
N GLN A 23 -13.84 2.49 -0.13
CA GLN A 23 -14.97 2.76 0.78
C GLN A 23 -14.57 2.77 2.27
N ARG A 24 -13.32 2.43 2.59
CA ARG A 24 -12.81 2.27 3.97
C ARG A 24 -13.53 1.18 4.77
N ASP A 25 -14.05 0.17 4.08
CA ASP A 25 -14.80 -0.93 4.67
C ASP A 25 -13.85 -2.04 5.13
N GLN A 26 -13.37 -1.90 6.36
CA GLN A 26 -12.43 -2.83 6.98
C GLN A 26 -13.03 -4.23 7.17
N PRO A 27 -14.29 -4.38 7.67
CA PRO A 27 -14.95 -5.69 7.71
C PRO A 27 -15.01 -6.38 6.35
N ARG A 28 -15.47 -5.68 5.30
CA ARG A 28 -15.59 -6.26 3.95
C ARG A 28 -14.23 -6.62 3.37
N THR A 29 -13.21 -5.75 3.55
CA THR A 29 -11.85 -6.02 3.10
C THR A 29 -11.30 -7.30 3.74
N THR A 30 -11.48 -7.46 5.05
CA THR A 30 -11.04 -8.66 5.78
C THR A 30 -11.83 -9.92 5.40
N ASP A 31 -13.16 -9.85 5.23
CA ASP A 31 -13.96 -11.03 4.80
C ASP A 31 -13.65 -11.44 3.36
N LEU A 32 -13.42 -10.50 2.45
CA LEU A 32 -12.99 -10.80 1.07
C LEU A 32 -11.64 -11.55 1.06
N PHE A 33 -10.67 -11.08 1.85
CA PHE A 33 -9.39 -11.78 1.99
C PHE A 33 -9.56 -13.17 2.62
N PHE A 34 -10.33 -13.28 3.70
CA PHE A 34 -10.63 -14.55 4.34
C PHE A 34 -11.31 -15.54 3.37
N GLY A 35 -12.27 -15.06 2.57
CA GLY A 35 -12.98 -15.84 1.57
C GLY A 35 -12.04 -16.46 0.53
N MET A 36 -11.04 -15.70 0.05
CA MET A 36 -10.04 -16.23 -0.89
C MET A 36 -9.30 -17.43 -0.31
N VAL A 37 -8.87 -17.35 0.96
CA VAL A 37 -8.05 -18.40 1.58
C VAL A 37 -8.90 -19.57 2.08
N ALA A 38 -9.95 -19.28 2.85
CA ALA A 38 -10.71 -20.29 3.59
C ALA A 38 -11.87 -20.91 2.80
N ARG A 39 -12.43 -20.19 1.82
CA ARG A 39 -13.60 -20.66 1.03
C ARG A 39 -13.22 -21.04 -0.40
N ASP A 40 -12.38 -20.23 -1.05
CA ASP A 40 -11.94 -20.47 -2.43
C ASP A 40 -10.68 -21.35 -2.53
N GLY A 41 -10.05 -21.69 -1.39
CA GLY A 41 -8.87 -22.57 -1.33
C GLY A 41 -7.59 -21.98 -1.93
N ARG A 42 -7.51 -20.65 -2.07
CA ARG A 42 -6.31 -19.97 -2.57
C ARG A 42 -5.19 -20.03 -1.54
N SER A 43 -3.96 -20.03 -2.04
CA SER A 43 -2.81 -19.87 -1.15
C SER A 43 -2.78 -18.48 -0.53
N VAL A 44 -2.20 -18.36 0.66
CA VAL A 44 -1.98 -17.06 1.33
C VAL A 44 -1.17 -16.12 0.45
N GLY A 45 -0.17 -16.64 -0.27
CA GLY A 45 0.65 -15.83 -1.19
C GLY A 45 -0.16 -15.22 -2.34
N GLU A 46 -1.07 -15.97 -2.93
CA GLU A 46 -1.98 -15.45 -3.97
C GLU A 46 -2.92 -14.39 -3.38
N ALA A 47 -3.56 -14.67 -2.24
CA ALA A 47 -4.45 -13.71 -1.57
C ALA A 47 -3.72 -12.40 -1.20
N LEU A 48 -2.49 -12.50 -0.69
CA LEU A 48 -1.62 -11.36 -0.42
C LEU A 48 -1.29 -10.57 -1.69
N SER A 49 -0.97 -11.26 -2.79
CA SER A 49 -0.67 -10.61 -4.07
C SER A 49 -1.84 -9.79 -4.58
N VAL A 50 -3.07 -10.32 -4.48
CA VAL A 50 -4.29 -9.62 -4.90
C VAL A 50 -4.58 -8.40 -4.03
N VAL A 51 -4.55 -8.54 -2.70
CA VAL A 51 -4.85 -7.41 -1.81
C VAL A 51 -3.79 -6.31 -1.88
N THR A 52 -2.50 -6.69 -1.98
CA THR A 52 -1.41 -5.72 -2.16
C THR A 52 -1.55 -4.98 -3.49
N ALA A 53 -1.92 -5.67 -4.58
CA ALA A 53 -2.14 -5.00 -5.85
C ALA A 53 -3.33 -4.02 -5.82
N ALA A 54 -4.40 -4.36 -5.08
CA ALA A 54 -5.57 -3.50 -4.90
C ALA A 54 -5.28 -2.25 -4.06
N GLU A 55 -4.44 -2.37 -3.02
CA GLU A 55 -4.06 -1.26 -2.13
C GLU A 55 -2.95 -0.37 -2.72
N ALA A 56 -1.98 -0.97 -3.42
CA ALA A 56 -0.71 -0.33 -3.79
C ALA A 56 -0.83 1.08 -4.39
N PRO A 57 -1.77 1.38 -5.31
CA PRO A 57 -1.86 2.72 -5.91
C PRO A 57 -2.14 3.85 -4.89
N PHE A 58 -2.77 3.52 -3.77
CA PHE A 58 -3.34 4.51 -2.85
C PHE A 58 -2.52 4.72 -1.57
N VAL A 59 -1.45 3.95 -1.39
CA VAL A 59 -0.57 4.04 -0.23
C VAL A 59 0.80 4.62 -0.58
N GLN A 60 1.10 4.82 -1.87
CA GLN A 60 2.31 5.51 -2.29
C GLN A 60 2.30 6.98 -1.83
N VAL A 61 3.50 7.56 -1.70
CA VAL A 61 3.70 8.95 -1.30
C VAL A 61 4.62 9.64 -2.30
N PRO A 62 4.49 10.97 -2.50
CA PRO A 62 5.34 11.68 -3.45
C PRO A 62 6.79 11.81 -2.95
N SER A 63 7.01 11.69 -1.64
CA SER A 63 8.34 11.66 -1.04
C SER A 63 8.29 10.95 0.31
N HIS A 64 9.35 10.22 0.63
CA HIS A 64 9.58 9.68 1.99
C HIS A 64 10.14 10.72 2.95
N ILE A 65 10.45 11.92 2.46
CA ILE A 65 10.95 13.05 3.24
C ILE A 65 9.94 14.18 3.13
N ASN A 66 9.33 14.55 4.25
CA ASN A 66 8.47 15.72 4.34
C ASN A 66 9.16 16.79 5.18
N VAL A 67 9.51 17.91 4.54
CA VAL A 67 10.08 19.08 5.21
C VAL A 67 8.95 20.07 5.50
N ARG A 68 8.62 20.25 6.78
CA ARG A 68 7.55 21.14 7.21
C ARG A 68 7.98 21.87 8.48
N ASP A 69 7.79 23.19 8.51
CA ASP A 69 8.10 24.05 9.66
C ASP A 69 9.55 23.89 10.16
N GLY A 70 10.49 23.69 9.22
CA GLY A 70 11.92 23.47 9.52
C GLY A 70 12.26 22.09 10.08
N GLN A 71 11.30 21.17 10.18
CA GLN A 71 11.49 19.81 10.65
C GLN A 71 11.45 18.81 9.49
N ILE A 72 12.27 17.75 9.59
CA ILE A 72 12.27 16.62 8.67
C ILE A 72 11.42 15.50 9.29
N THR A 73 10.36 15.11 8.59
CA THR A 73 9.57 13.92 8.93
C THR A 73 9.83 12.84 7.89
N LEU A 74 10.30 11.67 8.33
CA LEU A 74 10.39 10.49 7.48
C LEU A 74 9.02 9.82 7.43
N ILE A 75 8.51 9.57 6.23
CA ILE A 75 7.22 8.93 6.02
C ILE A 75 7.46 7.51 5.58
N ASN A 76 6.87 6.57 6.31
CA ASN A 76 6.84 5.18 5.91
C ASN A 76 5.39 4.73 5.70
N ASN A 77 5.11 4.22 4.51
CA ASN A 77 3.81 3.76 4.06
C ASN A 77 3.67 2.22 4.07
N ASP A 78 4.74 1.47 4.36
CA ASP A 78 4.76 0.01 4.25
C ASP A 78 4.33 -0.75 5.52
N HIS A 79 3.93 -0.05 6.59
CA HIS A 79 3.70 -0.67 7.91
C HIS A 79 2.66 -1.79 7.88
N THR A 80 1.64 -1.68 7.02
CA THR A 80 0.65 -2.76 6.81
C THR A 80 1.27 -3.96 6.11
N ILE A 81 2.16 -3.75 5.12
CA ILE A 81 2.90 -4.81 4.42
C ILE A 81 3.91 -5.50 5.36
N LEU A 82 4.61 -4.73 6.20
CA LEU A 82 5.47 -5.28 7.25
C LEU A 82 4.66 -6.11 8.26
N GLY A 83 3.47 -5.63 8.62
CA GLY A 83 2.51 -6.36 9.47
C GLY A 83 2.06 -7.67 8.83
N LEU A 84 1.71 -7.65 7.54
CA LEU A 84 1.36 -8.86 6.77
C LEU A 84 2.52 -9.85 6.74
N ARG A 85 3.75 -9.38 6.50
CA ARG A 85 4.95 -10.24 6.56
C ARG A 85 5.11 -10.86 7.94
N ALA A 86 5.09 -10.06 9.01
CA ALA A 86 5.21 -10.58 10.37
C ALA A 86 4.10 -11.60 10.70
N ALA A 87 2.87 -11.32 10.27
CA ALA A 87 1.73 -12.19 10.43
C ALA A 87 1.96 -13.57 9.78
N THR A 88 2.54 -13.63 8.56
CA THR A 88 2.85 -14.92 7.91
C THR A 88 3.82 -15.78 8.72
N TYR A 89 4.81 -15.17 9.38
CA TYR A 89 5.75 -15.89 10.26
C TYR A 89 5.09 -16.38 11.55
N LEU A 90 4.03 -15.71 12.02
CA LEU A 90 3.33 -16.10 13.24
C LEU A 90 2.35 -17.26 13.02
N MET A 91 1.87 -17.47 11.79
CA MET A 91 0.86 -18.50 11.49
C MET A 91 1.21 -19.91 11.97
N PRO A 92 2.45 -20.42 11.80
CA PRO A 92 2.79 -21.78 12.23
C PRO A 92 2.74 -22.00 13.75
N PHE A 93 2.79 -20.91 14.53
CA PHE A 93 2.76 -20.96 16.00
C PHE A 93 1.35 -20.93 16.58
N LEU A 94 0.32 -20.76 15.74
CA LEU A 94 -1.07 -20.73 16.16
C LEU A 94 -1.79 -22.07 15.90
N PRO A 95 -2.79 -22.42 16.72
CA PRO A 95 -3.68 -23.55 16.43
C PRO A 95 -4.33 -23.38 15.05
N GLU A 96 -4.59 -24.50 14.38
CA GLU A 96 -5.06 -24.54 12.98
C GLU A 96 -6.24 -23.58 12.72
N ASN A 97 -7.25 -23.60 13.58
CA ASN A 97 -8.45 -22.76 13.47
C ASN A 97 -8.19 -21.25 13.61
N TYR A 98 -7.02 -20.86 14.10
CA TYR A 98 -6.65 -19.47 14.38
C TYR A 98 -5.47 -18.96 13.54
N ARG A 99 -4.90 -19.80 12.66
CA ARG A 99 -3.69 -19.45 11.90
C ARG A 99 -3.83 -18.19 11.06
N LEU A 100 -5.04 -17.84 10.62
CA LEU A 100 -5.28 -16.65 9.81
C LEU A 100 -5.48 -15.37 10.63
N LEU A 101 -5.73 -15.45 11.94
CA LEU A 101 -6.06 -14.27 12.76
C LEU A 101 -5.03 -13.13 12.65
N PRO A 102 -3.69 -13.38 12.72
CA PRO A 102 -2.70 -12.30 12.58
C PRO A 102 -2.76 -11.60 11.22
N LEU A 103 -3.02 -12.37 10.15
CA LEU A 103 -3.16 -11.83 8.80
C LEU A 103 -4.42 -10.99 8.67
N LEU A 104 -5.56 -11.51 9.15
CA LEU A 104 -6.85 -10.81 9.11
C LEU A 104 -6.80 -9.49 9.86
N GLN A 105 -6.09 -9.44 10.99
CA GLN A 105 -5.86 -8.19 11.73
C GLN A 105 -5.04 -7.19 10.92
N SER A 106 -4.00 -7.64 10.21
CA SER A 106 -3.19 -6.74 9.37
C SER A 106 -3.97 -6.23 8.15
N VAL A 107 -4.74 -7.11 7.49
CA VAL A 107 -5.63 -6.74 6.37
C VAL A 107 -6.70 -5.73 6.82
N TRP A 108 -7.22 -5.85 8.04
CA TRP A 108 -8.20 -4.92 8.59
C TRP A 108 -7.69 -3.46 8.61
N TYR A 109 -6.39 -3.23 8.74
CA TYR A 109 -5.84 -1.88 8.79
C TYR A 109 -5.63 -1.24 7.41
N ILE A 110 -5.62 -2.02 6.32
CA ILE A 110 -5.39 -1.54 4.96
C ILE A 110 -6.24 -0.30 4.62
N PRO A 111 -7.57 -0.32 4.80
CA PRO A 111 -8.39 0.81 4.34
C PRO A 111 -8.19 2.10 5.15
N ALA A 112 -7.56 2.03 6.34
CA ALA A 112 -7.22 3.20 7.13
C ALA A 112 -5.90 3.88 6.68
N GLY A 113 -5.08 3.17 5.89
CA GLY A 113 -3.78 3.61 5.39
C GLY A 113 -3.83 4.46 4.12
N LEU A 114 -5.01 4.75 3.57
CA LEU A 114 -5.12 5.44 2.28
C LEU A 114 -4.64 6.90 2.32
N ASP A 115 -3.85 7.29 1.32
CA ASP A 115 -3.36 8.65 1.11
C ASP A 115 -2.72 9.27 2.36
N ILE A 116 -1.73 8.56 2.91
CA ILE A 116 -0.99 8.97 4.12
C ILE A 116 -0.44 10.39 3.97
N TRP A 117 0.03 10.75 2.77
CA TRP A 117 0.56 12.08 2.52
C TRP A 117 -0.50 13.17 2.79
N ASN A 118 -1.69 13.05 2.20
CA ASN A 118 -2.76 14.03 2.47
C ASN A 118 -3.34 13.89 3.88
N GLN A 119 -3.29 12.72 4.53
CA GLN A 119 -3.63 12.62 5.96
C GLN A 119 -2.67 13.47 6.82
N LEU A 120 -1.36 13.39 6.56
CA LEU A 120 -0.34 14.15 7.29
C LEU A 120 -0.45 15.67 7.06
N LEU A 121 -0.99 16.07 5.91
CA LEU A 121 -1.31 17.46 5.57
C LEU A 121 -2.68 17.92 6.08
N GLY A 122 -3.51 17.04 6.64
CA GLY A 122 -4.88 17.36 7.05
C GLY A 122 -5.86 17.57 5.90
N LYS A 123 -5.55 17.02 4.71
CA LYS A 123 -6.35 17.09 3.48
C LYS A 123 -7.12 15.81 3.17
N TYR A 124 -6.85 14.73 3.92
CA TYR A 124 -7.57 13.47 3.79
C TYR A 124 -7.83 12.86 5.18
N PRO A 125 -8.99 12.26 5.46
CA PRO A 125 -9.24 11.65 6.75
C PRO A 125 -8.47 10.34 6.90
N GLY A 126 -8.16 9.97 8.14
CA GLY A 126 -7.59 8.68 8.48
C GLY A 126 -6.76 8.73 9.76
N ARG A 127 -6.12 7.61 10.09
CA ARG A 127 -5.43 7.40 11.37
C ARG A 127 -4.41 8.50 11.67
N TYR A 128 -3.63 8.94 10.68
CA TYR A 128 -2.58 9.93 10.90
C TYR A 128 -3.14 11.34 11.15
N ALA A 129 -4.24 11.71 10.49
CA ALA A 129 -4.94 12.96 10.76
C ALA A 129 -5.54 12.96 12.17
N THR A 130 -6.22 11.86 12.54
CA THR A 130 -6.84 11.68 13.87
C THR A 130 -5.80 11.71 14.99
N MET A 131 -4.66 11.03 14.83
CA MET A 131 -3.58 11.05 15.83
C MET A 131 -3.01 12.45 16.08
N LYS A 132 -3.10 13.34 15.09
CA LYS A 132 -2.71 14.76 15.21
C LYS A 132 -3.85 15.66 15.72
N GLY A 133 -5.00 15.08 16.08
CA GLY A 133 -6.19 15.84 16.49
C GLY A 133 -6.85 16.62 15.35
N ILE A 134 -6.54 16.31 14.09
CA ILE A 134 -7.10 16.99 12.92
C ILE A 134 -8.38 16.27 12.51
N VAL A 135 -9.50 16.97 12.55
CA VAL A 135 -10.78 16.49 12.02
C VAL A 135 -10.86 16.88 10.56
N VAL A 136 -10.74 15.89 9.67
CA VAL A 136 -10.89 16.07 8.23
C VAL A 136 -12.22 15.44 7.80
N PRO A 137 -13.17 16.18 7.22
CA PRO A 137 -14.39 15.59 6.70
C PRO A 137 -14.08 14.66 5.51
N PRO A 138 -14.90 13.63 5.25
CA PRO A 138 -14.77 12.82 4.05
C PRO A 138 -14.82 13.70 2.78
N PRO A 139 -13.78 13.66 1.92
CA PRO A 139 -13.78 14.43 0.69
C PRO A 139 -14.71 13.83 -0.36
N SER A 140 -15.13 14.65 -1.34
CA SER A 140 -15.88 14.19 -2.52
C SER A 140 -14.99 13.46 -3.55
N TYR A 141 -13.67 13.47 -3.35
CA TYR A 141 -12.67 12.81 -4.19
C TYR A 141 -12.07 11.61 -3.44
N GLY A 142 -11.60 10.60 -4.19
CA GLY A 142 -10.88 9.44 -3.65
C GLY A 142 -9.44 9.77 -3.20
N PRO A 143 -8.69 8.80 -2.64
CA PRO A 143 -7.28 9.00 -2.32
C PRO A 143 -6.48 9.39 -3.57
N VAL A 144 -5.49 10.27 -3.41
CA VAL A 144 -4.60 10.63 -4.52
C VAL A 144 -3.68 9.45 -4.87
N VAL A 145 -3.58 9.14 -6.16
CA VAL A 145 -2.57 8.25 -6.71
C VAL A 145 -1.33 9.08 -7.03
N TRP A 146 -0.26 8.88 -6.26
CA TRP A 146 0.97 9.67 -6.40
C TRP A 146 1.93 9.13 -7.47
N ASN A 147 1.82 7.83 -7.75
CA ASN A 147 2.64 7.10 -8.72
C ASN A 147 1.71 6.42 -9.72
N ASP A 148 1.34 7.16 -10.76
CA ASP A 148 0.59 6.58 -11.88
C ASP A 148 1.43 5.54 -12.62
N GLU A 149 0.73 4.62 -13.28
CA GLU A 149 1.40 3.69 -14.19
C GLU A 149 2.09 4.46 -15.31
N GLN A 150 3.34 4.09 -15.56
CA GLN A 150 4.16 4.68 -16.59
C GLN A 150 5.22 3.70 -17.07
N GLU A 151 5.73 3.97 -18.27
CA GLU A 151 6.87 3.24 -18.81
C GLU A 151 8.14 3.49 -17.99
N PRO A 152 9.05 2.51 -17.91
CA PRO A 152 10.33 2.68 -17.26
C PRO A 152 11.15 3.83 -17.88
N ILE A 153 11.78 4.65 -17.03
CA ILE A 153 12.75 5.66 -17.44
C ILE A 153 14.13 4.99 -17.41
N ARG A 154 14.69 4.70 -18.58
CA ARG A 154 16.05 4.17 -18.70
C ARG A 154 17.03 5.27 -19.01
N GLU A 155 17.99 5.48 -18.12
CA GLU A 155 19.07 6.44 -18.34
C GLU A 155 20.36 5.76 -18.81
N ALA A 156 21.17 6.50 -19.55
CA ALA A 156 22.51 6.07 -19.91
C ALA A 156 23.45 6.20 -18.69
N GLY A 157 24.56 5.45 -18.72
CA GLY A 157 25.59 5.49 -17.68
C GLY A 157 25.72 4.19 -16.91
N THR A 158 26.51 4.22 -15.83
CA THR A 158 26.74 3.07 -14.97
C THR A 158 25.53 2.79 -14.07
N ILE A 159 25.54 1.66 -13.35
CA ILE A 159 24.54 1.40 -12.30
C ILE A 159 24.61 2.48 -11.22
N ASP A 160 25.82 2.90 -10.83
CA ASP A 160 26.01 3.91 -9.80
C ASP A 160 25.46 5.27 -10.21
N ASP A 161 25.64 5.67 -11.47
CA ASP A 161 25.05 6.91 -12.01
C ASP A 161 23.52 6.86 -11.93
N ARG A 162 22.91 5.74 -12.32
CA ARG A 162 21.46 5.56 -12.28
C ARG A 162 20.90 5.54 -10.86
N LEU A 163 21.59 4.86 -9.93
CA LEU A 163 21.22 4.86 -8.51
C LEU A 163 21.35 6.26 -7.91
N HIS A 164 22.37 7.02 -8.30
CA HIS A 164 22.54 8.40 -7.88
C HIS A 164 21.40 9.29 -8.38
N GLN A 165 20.99 9.16 -9.65
CA GLN A 165 19.84 9.89 -10.19
C GLN A 165 18.53 9.51 -9.50
N HIS A 166 18.32 8.22 -9.22
CA HIS A 166 17.18 7.76 -8.45
C HIS A 166 17.16 8.35 -7.03
N MET A 167 18.32 8.43 -6.36
CA MET A 167 18.45 9.08 -5.06
C MET A 167 18.10 10.57 -5.13
N ILE A 168 18.62 11.31 -6.12
CA ILE A 168 18.29 12.72 -6.31
C ILE A 168 16.78 12.91 -6.47
N ALA A 169 16.15 12.17 -7.39
CA ALA A 169 14.71 12.28 -7.65
C ALA A 169 13.87 11.96 -6.40
N THR A 170 14.27 10.94 -5.64
CA THR A 170 13.60 10.54 -4.39
C THR A 170 13.69 11.63 -3.33
N VAL A 171 14.88 12.20 -3.11
CA VAL A 171 15.12 13.22 -2.08
C VAL A 171 14.53 14.57 -2.47
N SER A 172 14.51 14.92 -3.76
CA SER A 172 13.91 16.15 -4.27
C SER A 172 12.38 16.09 -4.34
N GLY A 173 11.77 14.92 -4.14
CA GLY A 173 10.33 14.70 -4.23
C GLY A 173 9.79 14.70 -5.67
N ASP A 174 10.63 14.41 -6.67
CA ASP A 174 10.19 14.16 -8.04
C ASP A 174 9.69 12.72 -8.14
N SER A 175 8.48 12.48 -7.62
CA SER A 175 7.89 11.15 -7.47
C SER A 175 7.76 10.41 -8.80
N ARG A 176 7.38 11.14 -9.85
CA ARG A 176 7.25 10.58 -11.20
C ARG A 176 8.58 10.11 -11.73
N ARG A 177 9.64 10.93 -11.64
CA ARG A 177 10.97 10.52 -12.10
C ARG A 177 11.55 9.42 -11.24
N SER A 178 11.43 9.52 -9.91
CA SER A 178 11.87 8.49 -8.97
C SER A 178 11.22 7.13 -9.30
N TYR A 179 9.89 7.10 -9.41
CA TYR A 179 9.17 5.88 -9.76
C TYR A 179 9.54 5.35 -11.13
N GLY A 180 9.72 6.23 -12.13
CA GLY A 180 10.09 5.83 -13.49
C GLY A 180 11.48 5.20 -13.55
N LEU A 181 12.46 5.77 -12.84
CA LEU A 181 13.82 5.23 -12.73
C LEU A 181 13.83 3.90 -11.97
N PHE A 182 12.99 3.73 -10.95
CA PHE A 182 12.86 2.46 -10.23
C PHE A 182 12.38 1.30 -11.13
N LEU A 183 11.56 1.61 -12.14
CA LEU A 183 11.02 0.61 -13.06
C LEU A 183 12.03 0.14 -14.14
N GLY A 184 13.18 0.80 -14.34
CA GLY A 184 14.03 0.61 -15.54
C GLY A 184 15.55 0.73 -15.39
#